data_AF-A0A5C7M9R4-F1
#
_entry.id   AF-A0A5C7M9R4-F1
#
_cell.length_a   1.000
_cell.length_b   1.000
_cell.length_c   1.000
_cell.angle_alpha   90.00
_cell.angle_beta   90.00
_cell.angle_gamma   90.00
#
_symmetry.space_group_name_H-M   'P 1'
#
loop_
_entity.id
_entity.type
_entity.pdbx_description
1 polymer ?
#
loop_
_entity_poly.entity_id
_entity_poly.type
_entity_poly.pdbx_seq_one_letter_code
_entity_poly.pdbx_strand_id
1 'polypeptide(L)'
;MRRTVGVAALLAAAFGMGLAGGLLGTHINPPPAPPAPAAAAEPSAAEVRAQTIDLCTRFAAAYAAIPAPQTTSADMIPATNYVSDALRDNANADSGVREAVGESLRLMRQQSAALSHEKFRGAVQPPRSFEGAPANRADDRVWDACYQYGE
;
A
#
# COMPACT_ATOMS: atom_id res chain seq x y z
N MET A 1 11.17 -33.16 -45.96
CA MET A 1 9.76 -33.46 -45.58
C MET A 1 9.20 -32.27 -44.79
N ARG A 2 7.86 -32.12 -44.69
CA ARG A 2 7.18 -31.33 -43.63
C ARG A 2 7.34 -32.07 -42.27
N ARG A 3 7.08 -31.55 -41.06
CA ARG A 3 6.47 -30.33 -40.46
C ARG A 3 7.10 -30.19 -39.02
N THR A 4 6.98 -29.16 -38.17
CA THR A 4 6.15 -27.94 -38.10
C THR A 4 6.97 -26.75 -37.55
N VAL A 5 6.50 -25.99 -36.56
CA VAL A 5 7.03 -24.72 -36.02
C VAL A 5 6.64 -24.62 -34.53
N GLY A 6 7.47 -23.96 -33.71
CA GLY A 6 7.10 -23.43 -32.39
C GLY A 6 7.92 -22.15 -32.14
N VAL A 7 7.26 -21.02 -31.86
CA VAL A 7 7.88 -19.68 -31.86
C VAL A 7 7.84 -19.03 -30.47
N ALA A 8 8.89 -18.26 -30.16
CA ALA A 8 9.08 -17.45 -28.97
C ALA A 8 7.99 -16.35 -28.88
N ALA A 9 7.33 -16.10 -27.73
CA ALA A 9 7.81 -15.43 -26.51
C ALA A 9 7.78 -13.88 -26.57
N LEU A 10 8.06 -13.27 -25.41
CA LEU A 10 8.25 -11.84 -25.10
C LEU A 10 7.03 -10.97 -24.76
N LEU A 11 7.24 -10.28 -23.65
CA LEU A 11 6.46 -9.21 -23.03
C LEU A 11 6.52 -7.91 -23.86
N ALA A 12 5.47 -7.10 -23.81
CA ALA A 12 5.59 -5.64 -23.62
C ALA A 12 4.23 -5.06 -23.21
N ALA A 13 4.25 -4.02 -22.36
CA ALA A 13 3.12 -3.13 -22.14
C ALA A 13 3.43 -1.76 -22.76
N ALA A 14 2.44 -1.11 -23.37
CA ALA A 14 2.56 0.29 -23.80
C ALA A 14 1.18 0.96 -23.85
N PHE A 15 1.15 2.25 -23.50
CA PHE A 15 0.00 3.12 -23.70
C PHE A 15 -0.16 3.49 -25.18
N GLY A 16 -1.42 3.72 -25.58
CA GLY A 16 -1.80 4.82 -26.47
C GLY A 16 -1.20 4.89 -27.88
N MET A 17 -1.93 4.37 -28.86
CA MET A 17 -2.27 5.17 -30.04
C MET A 17 -3.50 4.60 -30.79
N GLY A 18 -4.57 5.38 -30.84
CA GLY A 18 -5.73 5.10 -31.70
C GLY A 18 -5.42 5.47 -33.15
N LEU A 19 -4.63 4.67 -33.84
CA LEU A 19 -4.30 4.88 -35.26
C LEU A 19 -5.54 4.65 -36.13
N ALA A 20 -5.95 5.69 -36.86
CA ALA A 20 -7.07 5.61 -37.79
C ALA A 20 -6.71 4.74 -39.01
N GLY A 21 -7.31 3.55 -39.10
CA GLY A 21 -7.21 2.64 -40.24
C GLY A 21 -8.55 2.50 -40.96
N GLY A 22 -8.86 3.43 -41.87
CA GLY A 22 -10.05 3.37 -42.72
C GLY A 22 -9.80 2.62 -44.03
N LEU A 23 -10.89 2.11 -44.65
CA LEU A 23 -10.93 1.36 -45.92
C LEU A 23 -10.30 -0.06 -45.78
N LEU A 24 -11.00 -1.17 -46.01
CA LEU A 24 -12.05 -1.45 -47.00
C LEU A 24 -13.19 -2.37 -46.47
N GLY A 25 -14.30 -2.37 -47.21
CA GLY A 25 -15.61 -2.92 -46.86
C GLY A 25 -15.67 -4.33 -46.24
N THR A 26 -16.31 -4.41 -45.08
CA THR A 26 -17.34 -5.41 -44.74
C THR A 26 -18.30 -4.81 -43.72
N HIS A 27 -19.60 -5.06 -43.84
CA HIS A 27 -20.60 -4.61 -42.85
C HIS A 27 -20.62 -5.54 -41.63
N ILE A 28 -19.50 -5.66 -40.93
CA ILE A 28 -19.45 -6.25 -39.59
C ILE A 28 -20.00 -5.20 -38.63
N ASN A 29 -21.25 -5.39 -38.19
CA ASN A 29 -21.79 -4.57 -37.12
C ASN A 29 -20.98 -4.88 -35.85
N PRO A 30 -20.20 -3.93 -35.29
CA PRO A 30 -19.38 -4.23 -34.13
C PRO A 30 -20.29 -4.63 -32.96
N PRO A 31 -19.91 -5.63 -32.14
CA PRO A 31 -20.64 -5.88 -30.90
C PRO A 31 -20.66 -4.59 -30.09
N PRO A 32 -21.81 -4.23 -29.46
CA PRO A 32 -21.90 -2.98 -28.71
C PRO A 32 -20.79 -2.94 -27.67
N ALA A 33 -20.05 -1.82 -27.63
CA ALA A 33 -18.95 -1.66 -26.69
C ALA A 33 -19.48 -1.91 -25.26
N PRO A 34 -18.75 -2.69 -24.43
CA PRO A 34 -19.18 -2.89 -23.06
C PRO A 34 -19.33 -1.53 -22.38
N PRO A 35 -20.37 -1.32 -21.55
CA PRO A 35 -20.56 -0.05 -20.86
C PRO A 35 -19.29 0.28 -20.08
N ALA A 36 -18.85 1.54 -20.17
CA ALA A 36 -17.69 2.00 -19.42
C ALA A 36 -17.90 1.68 -17.92
N PRO A 37 -16.87 1.17 -17.21
CA PRO A 37 -16.98 0.91 -15.78
C PRO A 37 -17.51 2.17 -15.08
N ALA A 38 -18.59 2.03 -14.33
CA ALA A 38 -19.12 3.13 -13.54
C ALA A 38 -18.01 3.62 -12.59
N ALA A 39 -17.75 4.93 -12.58
CA ALA A 39 -16.81 5.51 -11.63
C ALA A 39 -17.28 5.16 -10.21
N ALA A 40 -16.34 4.75 -9.36
CA ALA A 40 -16.64 4.58 -7.94
C ALA A 40 -17.12 5.93 -7.38
N ALA A 41 -18.16 5.91 -6.56
CA ALA A 41 -18.62 7.12 -5.88
C ALA A 41 -17.52 7.63 -4.94
N GLU A 42 -17.35 8.94 -4.87
CA GLU A 42 -16.46 9.56 -3.90
C GLU A 42 -16.98 9.30 -2.48
N PRO A 43 -16.11 8.98 -1.51
CA PRO A 43 -16.53 8.69 -0.14
C PRO A 43 -17.11 9.93 0.53
N SER A 44 -18.21 9.77 1.27
CA SER A 44 -18.81 10.87 2.01
C SER A 44 -17.92 11.30 3.18
N ALA A 45 -18.02 12.57 3.60
CA ALA A 45 -17.28 13.09 4.75
C ALA A 45 -17.55 12.31 6.06
N ALA A 46 -18.72 11.67 6.18
CA ALA A 46 -19.04 10.79 7.30
C ALA A 46 -18.25 9.46 7.26
N GLU A 47 -18.08 8.86 6.08
CA GLU A 47 -17.27 7.66 5.89
C GLU A 47 -15.78 7.95 6.05
N VAL A 48 -15.28 9.07 5.51
CA VAL A 48 -13.92 9.56 5.73
C VAL A 48 -13.66 9.70 7.22
N ARG A 49 -14.53 10.42 7.95
CA ARG A 49 -14.40 10.61 9.40
C ARG A 49 -14.43 9.30 10.19
N ALA A 50 -15.33 8.37 9.84
CA ALA A 50 -15.42 7.08 10.50
C ALA A 50 -14.15 6.23 10.29
N GLN A 51 -13.64 6.18 9.06
CA GLN A 51 -12.42 5.42 8.74
C GLN A 51 -11.16 6.05 9.34
N THR A 52 -11.07 7.38 9.45
CA THR A 52 -9.96 8.03 10.15
C THR A 52 -9.95 7.68 11.64
N ILE A 53 -11.12 7.62 12.28
CA ILE A 53 -11.25 7.24 13.70
C ILE A 53 -10.85 5.77 13.92
N ASP A 54 -11.28 4.83 13.05
CA ASP A 54 -10.84 3.43 13.15
C ASP A 54 -9.33 3.30 12.94
N LEU A 55 -8.78 3.97 11.92
CA LEU A 55 -7.34 3.98 11.63
C LEU A 55 -6.50 4.48 12.82
N CYS A 56 -6.86 5.64 13.40
CA CYS A 56 -6.18 6.19 14.58
C CYS A 56 -6.34 5.27 15.81
N THR A 57 -7.53 4.72 16.04
CA THR A 57 -7.80 3.82 17.18
C THR A 57 -6.97 2.53 17.06
N ARG A 58 -6.89 1.95 15.86
CA ARG A 58 -6.12 0.73 15.59
C ARG A 58 -4.61 0.97 15.60
N PHE A 59 -4.14 2.14 15.16
CA PHE A 59 -2.75 2.55 15.36
C PHE A 59 -2.42 2.64 16.85
N ALA A 60 -3.23 3.33 17.65
CA ALA A 60 -3.01 3.47 19.08
C ALA A 60 -2.99 2.10 19.80
N ALA A 61 -3.91 1.20 19.44
CA ALA A 61 -3.95 -0.17 19.97
C ALA A 61 -2.73 -1.01 19.56
N ALA A 62 -2.25 -0.88 18.31
CA ALA A 62 -1.01 -1.53 17.88
C ALA A 62 0.21 -1.01 18.64
N TYR A 63 0.35 0.31 18.75
CA TYR A 63 1.49 0.97 19.37
C TYR A 63 1.59 0.61 20.87
N ALA A 64 0.45 0.60 21.57
CA ALA A 64 0.36 0.17 22.97
C ALA A 64 0.64 -1.33 23.19
N ALA A 65 0.62 -2.16 22.13
CA ALA A 65 0.93 -3.59 22.20
C ALA A 65 2.41 -3.90 21.90
N ILE A 66 3.23 -2.91 21.52
CA ILE A 66 4.68 -3.10 21.30
C ILE A 66 5.38 -3.19 22.67
N PRO A 67 6.12 -4.28 22.98
CA PRO A 67 6.86 -4.38 24.23
C PRO A 67 8.07 -3.43 24.23
N ALA A 68 8.48 -2.97 25.41
CA ALA A 68 9.66 -2.13 25.59
C ALA A 68 10.63 -2.78 26.60
N PRO A 69 11.93 -2.97 26.26
CA PRO A 69 12.55 -2.71 24.95
C PRO A 69 12.14 -3.74 23.88
N GLN A 70 12.22 -3.34 22.60
CA GLN A 70 12.21 -4.31 21.49
C GLN A 70 13.59 -4.94 21.35
N THR A 71 13.63 -6.26 21.14
CA THR A 71 14.85 -7.08 21.05
C THR A 71 14.82 -8.08 19.89
N THR A 72 13.63 -8.43 19.38
CA THR A 72 13.43 -9.37 18.27
C THR A 72 12.46 -8.83 17.22
N SER A 73 12.49 -9.37 16.01
CA SER A 73 11.48 -9.03 14.98
C SER A 73 10.05 -9.43 15.38
N ALA A 74 9.89 -10.46 16.22
CA ALA A 74 8.60 -10.91 16.72
C ALA A 74 7.93 -9.88 17.65
N ASP A 75 8.70 -8.98 18.26
CA ASP A 75 8.19 -7.90 19.11
C ASP A 75 7.45 -6.83 18.29
N MET A 76 7.83 -6.65 17.02
CA MET A 76 7.31 -5.60 16.14
C MET A 76 6.31 -6.11 15.08
N ILE A 77 6.46 -7.35 14.61
CA ILE A 77 5.63 -7.92 13.52
C ILE A 77 4.12 -7.90 13.82
N PRO A 78 3.62 -8.23 15.03
CA PRO A 78 2.18 -8.21 15.33
C PRO A 78 1.56 -6.81 15.17
N ALA A 79 2.17 -5.78 15.76
CA ALA A 79 1.73 -4.39 15.64
C ALA A 79 1.85 -3.90 14.19
N THR A 80 2.97 -4.22 13.53
CA THR A 80 3.23 -3.90 12.11
C THR A 80 2.13 -4.45 11.20
N ASN A 81 1.72 -5.71 11.39
CA ASN A 81 0.66 -6.31 10.58
C ASN A 81 -0.70 -5.65 10.87
N TYR A 82 -1.04 -5.43 12.15
CA TYR A 82 -2.32 -4.82 12.54
C TYR A 82 -2.51 -3.39 11.99
N VAL A 83 -1.44 -2.58 11.96
CA VAL A 83 -1.45 -1.25 11.31
C VAL A 83 -1.50 -1.37 9.78
N SER A 84 -0.85 -2.39 9.19
CA SER A 84 -0.93 -2.65 7.75
C SER A 84 -2.35 -3.04 7.31
N ASP A 85 -3.07 -3.79 8.13
CA ASP A 85 -4.48 -4.12 7.89
C ASP A 85 -5.37 -2.89 8.15
N ALA A 86 -5.09 -2.09 9.19
CA ALA A 86 -5.83 -0.84 9.44
C ALA A 86 -5.74 0.14 8.26
N LEU A 87 -4.58 0.30 7.65
CA LEU A 87 -4.39 1.12 6.43
C LEU A 87 -5.05 0.52 5.18
N ARG A 88 -5.27 -0.80 5.15
CA ARG A 88 -5.97 -1.48 4.04
C ARG A 88 -7.48 -1.31 4.16
N ASP A 89 -8.02 -1.52 5.35
CA ASP A 89 -9.46 -1.47 5.62
C ASP A 89 -10.00 -0.03 5.51
N ASN A 90 -9.24 0.94 6.03
CA ASN A 90 -9.63 2.35 6.08
C ASN A 90 -9.16 3.13 4.84
N ALA A 91 -9.38 2.56 3.65
CA ALA A 91 -8.90 3.08 2.37
C ALA A 91 -9.26 4.55 2.09
N ASN A 92 -10.39 5.02 2.64
CA ASN A 92 -10.97 6.35 2.46
C ASN A 92 -10.79 7.26 3.70
N ALA A 93 -10.01 6.86 4.71
CA ALA A 93 -9.62 7.75 5.79
C ALA A 93 -8.86 9.00 5.27
N ASP A 94 -8.74 10.02 6.11
CA ASP A 94 -8.03 11.26 5.81
C ASP A 94 -6.63 11.00 5.22
N SER A 95 -6.29 11.70 4.13
CA SER A 95 -5.05 11.45 3.38
C SER A 95 -3.79 11.79 4.18
N GLY A 96 -3.81 12.83 5.02
CA GLY A 96 -2.69 13.21 5.87
C GLY A 96 -2.48 12.21 7.00
N VAL A 97 -3.56 11.75 7.64
CA VAL A 97 -3.50 10.67 8.65
C VAL A 97 -3.01 9.37 8.02
N ARG A 98 -3.50 9.00 6.83
CA ARG A 98 -3.04 7.81 6.08
C ARG A 98 -1.56 7.90 5.69
N GLU A 99 -1.07 9.09 5.32
CA GLU A 99 0.35 9.31 5.01
C GLU A 99 1.22 9.15 6.27
N ALA A 100 0.86 9.79 7.38
CA ALA A 100 1.60 9.68 8.64
C ALA A 100 1.68 8.23 9.14
N VAL A 101 0.54 7.52 9.18
CA VAL A 101 0.48 6.11 9.61
C VAL A 101 1.25 5.21 8.62
N GLY A 102 1.22 5.52 7.32
CA GLY A 102 1.98 4.81 6.30
C GLY A 102 3.50 4.94 6.46
N GLU A 103 3.99 6.12 6.84
CA GLU A 103 5.40 6.41 7.10
C GLU A 103 5.89 5.78 8.41
N SER A 104 5.10 5.88 9.50
CA SER A 104 5.36 5.13 10.74
C SER A 104 5.47 3.62 10.46
N LEU A 105 4.48 3.04 9.79
CA LEU A 105 4.48 1.62 9.42
C LEU A 105 5.67 1.23 8.52
N ARG A 106 6.15 2.13 7.64
CA ARG A 106 7.37 1.91 6.85
C ARG A 106 8.60 1.78 7.76
N LEU A 107 8.69 2.58 8.82
CA LEU A 107 9.78 2.55 9.80
C LEU A 107 9.65 1.36 10.77
N MET A 108 8.44 1.01 11.24
CA MET A 108 8.18 -0.23 12.00
C MET A 108 8.63 -1.49 11.24
N ARG A 109 8.40 -1.56 9.92
CA ARG A 109 8.91 -2.64 9.05
C ARG A 109 10.43 -2.63 8.95
N GLN A 110 11.07 -1.47 8.90
CA GLN A 110 12.53 -1.37 8.88
C GLN A 110 13.15 -1.80 10.23
N GLN A 111 12.52 -1.45 11.36
CA GLN A 111 12.90 -1.96 12.68
C GLN A 111 12.76 -3.48 12.77
N SER A 112 11.61 -4.01 12.33
CA SER A 112 11.35 -5.47 12.25
C SER A 112 12.41 -6.19 11.42
N ALA A 113 12.85 -5.60 10.31
CA ALA A 113 13.90 -6.14 9.46
C ALA A 113 15.30 -6.05 10.10
N ALA A 114 15.63 -4.97 10.82
CA ALA A 114 16.89 -4.87 11.56
C ALA A 114 16.97 -5.91 12.70
N LEU A 115 15.88 -6.05 13.46
CA LEU A 115 15.73 -7.02 14.57
C LEU A 115 15.56 -8.48 14.11
N SER A 116 15.55 -8.74 12.79
CA SER A 116 15.60 -10.11 12.26
C SER A 116 17.01 -10.71 12.28
N HIS A 117 18.04 -9.85 12.29
CA HIS A 117 19.46 -10.20 12.13
C HIS A 117 19.78 -11.05 10.88
N GLU A 118 18.89 -11.03 9.87
CA GLU A 118 19.07 -11.80 8.65
C GLU A 118 20.26 -11.34 7.81
N LYS A 119 20.84 -12.28 7.05
CA LYS A 119 22.05 -12.00 6.26
C LYS A 119 21.67 -11.43 4.90
N PHE A 120 22.24 -10.28 4.56
CA PHE A 120 22.12 -9.66 3.24
C PHE A 120 22.49 -10.67 2.13
N ARG A 121 21.50 -11.10 1.34
CA ARG A 121 21.63 -12.15 0.32
C ARG A 121 20.53 -12.02 -0.74
N GLY A 122 20.91 -11.65 -1.96
CA GLY A 122 19.98 -11.57 -3.09
C GLY A 122 18.88 -10.53 -2.86
N ALA A 123 17.62 -10.96 -2.83
CA ALA A 123 16.48 -10.09 -2.52
C ALA A 123 16.29 -9.85 -1.01
N VAL A 124 16.90 -10.65 -0.13
CA VAL A 124 16.88 -10.43 1.33
C VAL A 124 17.90 -9.35 1.66
N GLN A 125 17.43 -8.12 1.82
CA GLN A 125 18.27 -6.94 2.06
C GLN A 125 17.76 -6.14 3.28
N PRO A 126 17.89 -6.68 4.51
CA PRO A 126 17.56 -5.94 5.72
C PRO A 126 18.48 -4.70 5.87
N PRO A 127 18.01 -3.63 6.53
CA PRO A 127 18.80 -2.43 6.75
C PRO A 127 19.97 -2.72 7.69
N ARG A 128 21.12 -2.07 7.46
CA ARG A 128 22.37 -2.30 8.20
C ARG A 128 22.37 -1.72 9.63
N SER A 129 21.57 -0.68 9.85
CA SER A 129 21.24 -0.11 11.15
C SER A 129 19.77 0.31 11.14
N PHE A 130 19.22 0.58 12.32
CA PHE A 130 17.92 1.23 12.47
C PHE A 130 18.11 2.45 13.37
N GLU A 131 17.68 3.60 12.88
CA GLU A 131 17.77 4.87 13.61
C GLU A 131 16.44 5.14 14.30
N GLY A 132 16.42 5.10 15.64
CA GLY A 132 15.19 5.29 16.40
C GLY A 132 14.61 6.72 16.28
N ALA A 133 15.45 7.76 16.26
CA ALA A 133 14.97 9.14 16.26
C ALA A 133 14.11 9.52 15.02
N PRO A 134 14.40 9.05 13.79
CA PRO A 134 13.47 9.11 12.67
C PRO A 134 12.14 8.36 12.86
N ALA A 135 12.14 7.21 13.53
CA ALA A 135 10.93 6.43 13.81
C ALA A 135 10.02 7.14 14.82
N ASN A 136 10.58 7.54 15.97
CA ASN A 136 9.85 8.32 16.97
C ASN A 136 9.18 9.55 16.33
N ARG A 137 9.89 10.31 15.50
CA ARG A 137 9.32 11.47 14.78
C ARG A 137 8.26 11.12 13.72
N ALA A 138 8.16 9.88 13.27
CA ALA A 138 7.04 9.43 12.45
C ALA A 138 5.83 9.08 13.32
N ASP A 139 6.06 8.43 14.47
CA ASP A 139 5.01 8.11 15.43
C ASP A 139 4.43 9.38 16.08
N ASP A 140 5.28 10.34 16.46
CA ASP A 140 4.90 11.69 16.91
C ASP A 140 3.92 12.36 15.91
N ARG A 141 4.24 12.30 14.61
CA ARG A 141 3.37 12.85 13.55
C ARG A 141 2.05 12.11 13.38
N VAL A 142 1.98 10.83 13.72
CA VAL A 142 0.70 10.11 13.80
C VAL A 142 -0.11 10.59 14.99
N TRP A 143 0.52 10.76 16.15
CA TRP A 143 -0.15 11.28 17.34
C TRP A 143 -0.67 12.71 17.13
N ASP A 144 0.14 13.61 16.58
CA ASP A 144 -0.29 14.96 16.20
C ASP A 144 -1.49 14.93 15.25
N ALA A 145 -1.41 14.16 14.16
CA ALA A 145 -2.46 14.07 13.15
C ALA A 145 -3.75 13.42 13.69
N CYS A 146 -3.66 12.45 14.61
CA CYS A 146 -4.80 11.79 15.21
C CYS A 146 -5.43 12.59 16.37
N TYR A 147 -4.65 13.31 17.17
CA TYR A 147 -5.16 14.12 18.28
C TYR A 147 -5.74 15.45 17.83
N GLN A 148 -5.25 16.04 16.74
CA GLN A 148 -5.82 17.26 16.14
C GLN A 148 -6.95 16.98 15.13
N TYR A 149 -7.41 15.72 15.01
CA TYR A 149 -8.40 15.36 13.99
C TYR A 149 -9.83 15.83 14.32
N GLY A 150 -10.16 17.04 13.86
CA GLY A 150 -11.48 17.65 14.01
C GLY A 150 -11.59 18.65 15.16
N GLU A 151 -10.46 19.18 15.64
CA GLU A 151 -10.39 20.47 16.36
C GLU A 151 -10.38 21.65 15.37
#